data_AF-A0A3D2HIP1-F1
#
_entry.id   AF-A0A3D2HIP1-F1
#
_cell.length_a   1.000
_cell.length_b   1.000
_cell.length_c   1.000
_cell.angle_alpha   90.00
_cell.angle_beta   90.00
_cell.angle_gamma   90.00
#
_symmetry.space_group_name_H-M   'P 1'
#
loop_
_entity.id
_entity.type
_entity.pdbx_description
1 polymer ?
#
loop_
_entity_poly.entity_id
_entity_poly.type
_entity_poly.pdbx_seq_one_letter_code
_entity_poly.pdbx_strand_id
1 'polypeptide(L)'
;YAHHPNELKALLQKLTADKVQWTVAFEPHRGSRLQCFFKEFVALLNQCPRLYLHPLYEAFEVNTYCDASLQAALPHAGRIQDLIPSDWLEVQQPAALAFVGAGKIDTYARHWVEQWMHLVVERFKPVEVRTHIPLKQASRMHIGGETLFACEPKDLSELQWVLHQCQSIGLDFFVLGHGANVLIPDGCYDGMVIFLNQPYWKQCALIDDAPPKGSRRYRVGAGCSLPLFVEQAEREGVGGFEFLDGIPGTLGGALNMNAGTQGIGILDRVEQIDWVDSSGQLHTTQHSELTYAYRSCETLRNGVAVSAILTGSVDSPDRIHQQRLLLRERRSEHQPNGYTLGCFFKNPMLAPAGQLIDACGLKGLQMGSICVSPKHANFIVNRGEGRFMDVVQLVRMVRSQVYNQKQVWLEPEVQLLGKEWHELL
;
A
#
# COMPACT_ATOMS: atom_id res chain seq x y z
N TYR A 1 3.70 7.07 27.43
CA TYR A 1 4.25 7.25 28.78
C TYR A 1 3.98 8.68 29.22
N ALA A 2 3.23 8.89 30.31
CA ALA A 2 3.02 10.24 30.87
C ALA A 2 2.77 10.17 32.38
N HIS A 3 3.83 10.36 33.17
CA HIS A 3 3.81 10.38 34.64
C HIS A 3 3.98 11.81 35.19
N HIS A 4 4.20 12.80 34.32
CA HIS A 4 4.29 14.22 34.65
C HIS A 4 3.39 15.07 33.75
N PRO A 5 2.76 16.17 34.25
CA PRO A 5 1.89 17.03 33.45
C PRO A 5 2.51 17.54 32.14
N ASN A 6 3.83 17.80 32.12
CA ASN A 6 4.51 18.26 30.90
C ASN A 6 4.45 17.23 29.76
N GLU A 7 4.54 15.93 30.08
CA GLU A 7 4.48 14.85 29.07
C GLU A 7 3.07 14.75 28.50
N LEU A 8 2.05 14.82 29.37
CA LEU A 8 0.65 14.86 28.96
C LEU A 8 0.37 16.11 28.11
N LYS A 9 0.85 17.29 28.53
CA LYS A 9 0.68 18.54 27.79
C LYS A 9 1.24 18.44 26.36
N ALA A 10 2.45 17.91 26.20
CA ALA A 10 3.07 17.74 24.89
C ALA A 10 2.22 16.82 23.98
N LEU A 11 1.71 15.72 24.52
CA LEU A 11 0.80 14.82 23.79
C LEU A 11 -0.50 15.53 23.38
N LEU A 12 -1.17 16.21 24.30
CA LEU A 12 -2.44 16.90 24.01
C LEU A 12 -2.26 18.01 22.97
N GLN A 13 -1.14 18.75 23.03
CA GLN A 13 -0.80 19.74 21.99
C GLN A 13 -0.64 19.08 20.61
N LYS A 14 -0.01 17.91 20.54
CA LYS A 14 0.13 17.16 19.29
C LYS A 14 -1.23 16.68 18.77
N LEU A 15 -2.04 16.03 19.60
CA LEU A 15 -3.39 15.57 19.21
C LEU A 15 -4.29 16.72 18.75
N THR A 16 -4.19 17.88 19.40
CA THR A 16 -4.94 19.09 19.01
C THR A 16 -4.48 19.64 17.66
N ALA A 17 -3.18 19.61 17.38
CA ALA A 17 -2.61 20.10 16.12
C ALA A 17 -2.98 19.23 14.91
N ASP A 18 -3.20 17.92 15.13
CA ASP A 18 -3.54 16.97 14.07
C ASP A 18 -4.98 17.13 13.53
N LYS A 19 -5.82 17.95 14.19
CA LYS A 19 -7.21 18.27 13.77
C LYS A 19 -8.10 17.04 13.56
N VAL A 20 -7.80 15.94 14.24
CA VAL A 20 -8.59 14.70 14.24
C VAL A 20 -9.53 14.68 15.45
N GLN A 21 -10.57 13.84 15.44
CA GLN A 21 -11.28 13.55 16.69
C GLN A 21 -10.35 12.74 17.60
N TRP A 22 -10.24 13.08 18.88
CA TRP A 22 -9.33 12.34 19.76
C TRP A 22 -9.91 12.06 21.14
N THR A 23 -9.54 10.90 21.66
CA THR A 23 -9.96 10.34 22.94
C THR A 23 -8.72 9.96 23.75
N VAL A 24 -8.72 10.25 25.05
CA VAL A 24 -7.63 9.88 25.95
C VAL A 24 -8.12 8.87 26.98
N ALA A 25 -7.43 7.76 27.10
CA ALA A 25 -7.53 6.82 28.20
C ALA A 25 -6.33 7.03 29.14
N PHE A 26 -6.57 7.62 30.32
CA PHE A 26 -5.50 8.03 31.23
C PHE A 26 -5.43 7.13 32.47
N GLU A 27 -4.24 6.58 32.74
CA GLU A 27 -3.90 5.89 33.99
C GLU A 27 -3.00 6.80 34.84
N PRO A 28 -3.49 7.30 35.99
CA PRO A 28 -2.66 8.02 36.92
C PRO A 28 -1.64 7.08 37.57
N HIS A 29 -0.42 7.59 37.80
CA HIS A 29 0.70 6.83 38.33
C HIS A 29 1.16 7.40 39.68
N ARG A 30 1.12 6.56 40.73
CA ARG A 30 1.42 6.85 42.14
C ARG A 30 0.54 7.92 42.78
N GLY A 31 0.07 7.64 44.00
CA GLY A 31 -0.79 8.54 44.74
C GLY A 31 -0.08 9.85 45.09
N SER A 32 1.17 9.74 45.56
CA SER A 32 2.01 10.90 45.93
C SER A 32 2.21 11.88 44.77
N ARG A 33 2.46 11.34 43.57
CA ARG A 33 2.70 12.13 42.35
C ARG A 33 1.43 12.81 41.88
N LEU A 34 0.32 12.07 41.86
CA LEU A 34 -0.98 12.62 41.51
C LEU A 34 -1.36 13.76 42.46
N GLN A 35 -1.14 13.59 43.78
CA GLN A 35 -1.40 14.64 44.76
C GLN A 35 -0.54 15.89 44.53
N CYS A 36 0.76 15.70 44.26
CA CYS A 36 1.70 16.81 44.02
C CYS A 36 1.31 17.68 42.81
N PHE A 37 0.74 17.08 41.77
CA PHE A 37 0.41 17.75 40.51
C PHE A 37 -1.08 17.72 40.18
N PHE A 38 -1.92 17.58 41.21
CA PHE A 38 -3.35 17.30 41.01
C PHE A 38 -4.03 18.36 40.17
N LYS A 39 -3.77 19.64 40.47
CA LYS A 39 -4.38 20.78 39.78
C LYS A 39 -3.97 20.84 38.32
N GLU A 40 -2.69 20.57 38.02
CA GLU A 40 -2.15 20.56 36.67
C GLU A 40 -2.71 19.41 35.85
N PHE A 41 -2.81 18.20 36.42
CA PHE A 41 -3.44 17.07 35.75
C PHE A 41 -4.91 17.35 35.46
N VAL A 42 -5.69 17.83 36.44
CA VAL A 42 -7.10 18.19 36.22
C VAL A 42 -7.23 19.25 35.13
N ALA A 43 -6.42 20.31 35.16
CA ALA A 43 -6.47 21.38 34.16
C ALA A 43 -6.15 20.89 32.74
N LEU A 44 -5.21 19.95 32.58
CA LEU A 44 -4.87 19.35 31.28
C LEU A 44 -5.94 18.37 30.81
N LEU A 45 -6.36 17.46 31.68
CA LEU A 45 -7.34 16.42 31.35
C LEU A 45 -8.73 16.99 31.06
N ASN A 46 -9.10 18.12 31.67
CA ASN A 46 -10.35 18.82 31.37
C ASN A 46 -10.39 19.44 29.95
N GLN A 47 -9.25 19.47 29.24
CA GLN A 47 -9.20 19.88 27.83
C GLN A 47 -9.48 18.71 26.88
N CYS A 48 -9.54 17.47 27.38
CA CYS A 48 -9.80 16.29 26.56
C CYS A 48 -11.28 16.24 26.13
N PRO A 49 -11.60 16.22 24.82
CA PRO A 49 -12.98 16.12 24.33
C PRO A 49 -13.68 14.85 24.81
N ARG A 50 -12.94 13.74 24.86
CA ARG A 50 -13.36 12.46 25.44
C ARG A 50 -12.24 11.92 26.31
N LEU A 51 -12.58 11.59 27.55
CA LEU A 51 -11.63 11.14 28.56
C LEU A 51 -12.16 9.91 29.27
N TYR A 52 -11.32 8.90 29.41
CA TYR A 52 -11.58 7.70 30.19
C TYR A 52 -10.49 7.54 31.25
N LEU A 53 -10.88 7.30 32.50
CA LEU A 53 -9.95 7.16 33.61
C LEU A 53 -9.78 5.69 33.99
N HIS A 54 -8.54 5.22 33.98
CA HIS A 54 -8.16 3.94 34.55
C HIS A 54 -7.89 4.10 36.06
N PRO A 55 -8.13 3.06 36.88
CA PRO A 55 -7.74 3.07 38.29
C PRO A 55 -6.27 3.46 38.50
N LEU A 56 -5.99 4.09 39.64
CA LEU A 56 -4.64 4.51 40.04
C LEU A 56 -3.69 3.31 40.07
N TYR A 57 -2.58 3.44 39.35
CA TYR A 57 -1.48 2.50 39.47
C TYR A 57 -0.58 2.94 40.63
N GLU A 58 -0.71 2.27 41.78
CA GLU A 58 0.00 2.61 43.02
C GLU A 58 1.50 2.26 43.01
N ALA A 59 1.94 1.45 42.03
CA ALA A 59 3.29 0.90 41.96
C ALA A 59 3.71 0.16 43.25
N PHE A 60 4.53 0.77 44.10
CA PHE A 60 4.97 0.24 45.40
C PHE A 60 4.35 0.99 46.60
N GLU A 61 3.56 2.03 46.36
CA GLU A 61 2.89 2.79 47.41
C GLU A 61 1.68 1.99 47.89
N VAL A 62 1.49 1.87 49.21
CA VAL A 62 0.31 1.25 49.81
C VAL A 62 -0.33 2.29 50.72
N ASN A 63 -1.63 2.55 50.56
CA ASN A 63 -2.43 3.43 51.43
C ASN A 63 -2.04 4.93 51.47
N THR A 64 -1.77 5.56 50.33
CA THR A 64 -1.59 7.03 50.25
C THR A 64 -2.79 7.80 49.72
N TYR A 65 -3.90 7.16 49.32
CA TYR A 65 -4.99 7.86 48.64
C TYR A 65 -6.26 7.99 49.49
N CYS A 66 -6.56 9.21 49.94
CA CYS A 66 -7.85 9.61 50.51
C CYS A 66 -8.24 11.00 49.93
N ASP A 67 -9.40 11.05 49.30
CA ASP A 67 -10.23 12.24 49.03
C ASP A 67 -9.84 13.29 47.97
N ALA A 68 -9.27 12.86 46.85
CA ALA A 68 -9.48 13.59 45.59
C ALA A 68 -9.47 12.61 44.40
N SER A 69 -10.54 11.85 44.18
CA SER A 69 -10.60 11.03 42.98
C SER A 69 -10.57 11.94 41.76
N LEU A 70 -9.67 11.70 40.81
CA LEU A 70 -9.68 12.42 39.52
C LEU A 70 -11.07 12.38 38.90
N GLN A 71 -11.79 11.27 39.10
CA GLN A 71 -13.19 11.10 38.70
C GLN A 71 -14.13 12.17 39.29
N ALA A 72 -13.97 12.56 40.56
CA ALA A 72 -14.77 13.61 41.18
C ALA A 72 -14.41 15.00 40.64
N ALA A 73 -13.13 15.25 40.36
CA ALA A 73 -12.68 16.51 39.76
C ALA A 73 -13.01 16.62 38.26
N LEU A 74 -13.23 15.49 37.58
CA LEU A 74 -13.51 15.39 36.14
C LEU A 74 -14.79 14.57 35.93
N PRO A 75 -15.98 15.11 36.29
CA PRO A 75 -17.24 14.35 36.26
C PRO A 75 -17.69 13.95 34.85
N HIS A 76 -17.15 14.59 33.81
CA HIS A 76 -17.39 14.25 32.41
C HIS A 76 -16.58 13.04 31.92
N ALA A 77 -15.56 12.62 32.69
CA ALA A 77 -14.71 11.49 32.30
C ALA A 77 -15.44 10.16 32.51
N GLY A 78 -15.41 9.29 31.51
CA GLY A 78 -15.86 7.90 31.64
C GLY A 78 -14.88 7.07 32.46
N ARG A 79 -15.29 5.88 32.90
CA ARG A 79 -14.37 4.90 33.47
C ARG A 79 -13.76 4.08 32.36
N ILE A 80 -12.53 3.61 32.52
CA ILE A 80 -11.86 2.85 31.45
C ILE A 80 -12.66 1.64 30.94
N GLN A 81 -13.45 0.98 31.78
CA GLN A 81 -14.33 -0.11 31.35
C GLN A 81 -15.45 0.31 30.39
N ASP A 82 -15.77 1.61 30.33
CA ASP A 82 -16.79 2.18 29.44
C ASP A 82 -16.21 2.51 28.05
N LEU A 83 -14.89 2.32 27.85
CA LEU A 83 -14.24 2.45 26.55
C LEU A 83 -14.36 1.13 25.79
N ILE A 84 -15.50 0.91 25.14
CA ILE A 84 -15.83 -0.37 24.49
C ILE A 84 -15.26 -0.41 23.06
N PRO A 85 -14.51 -1.46 22.67
CA PRO A 85 -13.98 -1.59 21.31
C PRO A 85 -15.02 -1.52 20.17
N SER A 86 -16.23 -2.06 20.36
CA SER A 86 -17.27 -2.04 19.32
C SER A 86 -17.71 -0.64 18.94
N ASP A 87 -17.74 0.28 19.90
CA ASP A 87 -18.16 1.67 19.68
C ASP A 87 -17.17 2.40 18.76
N TRP A 88 -15.93 1.91 18.68
CA TRP A 88 -14.87 2.45 17.83
C TRP A 88 -14.96 2.04 16.36
N LEU A 89 -15.82 1.09 16.00
CA LEU A 89 -16.07 0.75 14.59
C LEU A 89 -16.89 1.82 13.87
N GLU A 90 -17.69 2.58 14.61
CA GLU A 90 -18.63 3.58 14.07
C GLU A 90 -18.11 5.02 14.25
N VAL A 91 -16.89 5.18 14.77
CA VAL A 91 -16.26 6.50 14.94
C VAL A 91 -15.87 7.05 13.57
N GLN A 92 -16.32 8.27 13.29
CA GLN A 92 -15.98 8.97 12.07
C GLN A 92 -14.47 9.25 12.02
N GLN A 93 -13.81 8.72 10.99
CA GLN A 93 -12.38 8.90 10.75
C GLN A 93 -12.10 10.24 10.04
N PRO A 94 -10.92 10.85 10.24
CA PRO A 94 -9.80 10.37 11.07
C PRO A 94 -10.01 10.61 12.58
N ALA A 95 -9.68 9.60 13.39
CA ALA A 95 -9.75 9.65 14.85
C ALA A 95 -8.53 9.03 15.54
N ALA A 96 -8.23 9.47 16.77
CA ALA A 96 -7.10 8.99 17.57
C ALA A 96 -7.53 8.56 18.98
N LEU A 97 -7.11 7.37 19.40
CA LEU A 97 -7.23 6.88 20.78
C LEU A 97 -5.84 6.84 21.42
N ALA A 98 -5.63 7.65 22.45
CA ALA A 98 -4.37 7.67 23.17
C ALA A 98 -4.51 6.97 24.53
N PHE A 99 -3.81 5.85 24.72
CA PHE A 99 -3.61 5.23 26.01
C PHE A 99 -2.38 5.82 26.70
N VAL A 100 -2.58 6.46 27.84
CA VAL A 100 -1.59 7.37 28.45
C VAL A 100 -1.42 7.05 29.93
N GLY A 101 -0.19 6.81 30.35
CA GLY A 101 0.13 6.50 31.74
C GLY A 101 1.54 5.94 31.87
N ALA A 102 1.83 5.30 32.99
CA ALA A 102 3.14 4.71 33.27
C ALA A 102 3.07 3.33 33.96
N GLY A 103 1.88 2.80 34.21
CA GLY A 103 1.64 1.51 34.84
C GLY A 103 1.22 0.46 33.83
N LYS A 104 0.05 -0.17 34.05
CA LYS A 104 -0.46 -1.30 33.26
C LYS A 104 -1.32 -0.87 32.06
N ILE A 105 -1.46 0.44 31.81
CA ILE A 105 -2.27 0.93 30.70
C ILE A 105 -1.81 0.39 29.34
N ASP A 106 -0.54 0.05 29.17
CA ASP A 106 -0.02 -0.57 27.94
C ASP A 106 -0.60 -1.98 27.73
N THR A 107 -0.77 -2.74 28.80
CA THR A 107 -1.35 -4.09 28.77
C THR A 107 -2.84 -4.01 28.46
N TYR A 108 -3.54 -3.06 29.08
CA TYR A 108 -4.94 -2.78 28.75
C TYR A 108 -5.08 -2.37 27.29
N ALA A 109 -4.24 -1.45 26.80
CA ALA A 109 -4.27 -0.96 25.43
C ALA A 109 -4.08 -2.09 24.41
N ARG A 110 -3.12 -2.99 24.64
CA ARG A 110 -2.90 -4.15 23.77
C ARG A 110 -4.14 -5.05 23.70
N HIS A 111 -4.71 -5.39 24.84
CA HIS A 111 -5.92 -6.22 24.88
C HIS A 111 -7.11 -5.54 24.21
N TRP A 112 -7.26 -4.23 24.42
CA TRP A 112 -8.30 -3.43 23.77
C TRP A 112 -8.15 -3.44 22.25
N VAL A 113 -6.92 -3.25 21.74
CA VAL A 113 -6.62 -3.29 20.30
C VAL A 113 -6.86 -4.67 19.72
N GLU A 114 -6.46 -5.75 20.41
CA GLU A 114 -6.73 -7.13 19.98
C GLU A 114 -8.24 -7.40 19.83
N GLN A 115 -9.04 -6.96 20.81
CA GLN A 115 -10.50 -7.06 20.74
C GLN A 115 -11.07 -6.25 19.57
N TRP A 116 -10.62 -5.00 19.40
CA TRP A 116 -11.04 -4.15 18.29
C TRP A 116 -10.70 -4.78 16.94
N MET A 117 -9.47 -5.28 16.76
CA MET A 117 -9.04 -5.97 15.55
C MET A 117 -9.89 -7.20 15.25
N HIS A 118 -10.23 -8.00 16.27
CA HIS A 118 -11.14 -9.14 16.09
C HIS A 118 -12.51 -8.68 15.57
N LEU A 119 -13.06 -7.60 16.12
CA LEU A 119 -14.34 -7.04 15.65
C LEU A 119 -14.25 -6.50 14.22
N VAL A 120 -13.13 -5.87 13.85
CA VAL A 120 -12.85 -5.46 12.46
C VAL A 120 -12.87 -6.68 11.54
N VAL A 121 -12.13 -7.75 11.88
CA VAL A 121 -12.10 -9.00 11.09
C VAL A 121 -13.50 -9.62 10.94
N GLU A 122 -14.28 -9.70 12.02
CA GLU A 122 -15.65 -10.24 11.98
C GLU A 122 -16.56 -9.45 11.03
N ARG A 123 -16.37 -8.13 10.91
CA ARG A 123 -17.15 -7.26 10.00
C ARG A 123 -16.97 -7.63 8.53
N PHE A 124 -15.83 -8.21 8.15
CA PHE A 124 -15.55 -8.59 6.77
C PHE A 124 -16.16 -9.93 6.37
N LYS A 125 -16.76 -10.70 7.29
CA LYS A 125 -17.47 -11.94 6.95
C LYS A 125 -18.54 -11.70 5.87
N PRO A 126 -18.70 -12.60 4.89
CA PRO A 126 -18.11 -13.95 4.83
C PRO A 126 -16.68 -14.04 4.29
N VAL A 127 -16.05 -12.93 3.94
CA VAL A 127 -14.67 -12.92 3.42
C VAL A 127 -13.69 -13.18 4.55
N GLU A 128 -12.78 -14.13 4.35
CA GLU A 128 -11.70 -14.41 5.30
C GLU A 128 -10.67 -13.27 5.28
N VAL A 129 -10.47 -12.63 6.43
CA VAL A 129 -9.43 -11.65 6.65
C VAL A 129 -8.39 -12.25 7.58
N ARG A 130 -7.12 -12.20 7.15
CA ARG A 130 -5.97 -12.61 7.95
C ARG A 130 -5.25 -11.37 8.47
N THR A 131 -4.65 -11.47 9.65
CA THR A 131 -3.89 -10.38 10.26
C THR A 131 -2.39 -10.65 10.30
N HIS A 132 -1.59 -9.59 10.36
CA HIS A 132 -0.11 -9.67 10.45
C HIS A 132 0.52 -10.53 9.35
N ILE A 133 0.08 -10.33 8.10
CA ILE A 133 0.59 -11.09 6.96
C ILE A 133 1.94 -10.51 6.51
N PRO A 134 3.04 -11.30 6.51
CA PRO A 134 4.32 -10.83 6.02
C PRO A 134 4.27 -10.61 4.50
N LEU A 135 4.72 -9.44 4.05
CA LEU A 135 4.69 -9.04 2.64
C LEU A 135 6.03 -9.20 1.93
N LYS A 136 7.11 -9.53 2.65
CA LYS A 136 8.45 -9.70 2.07
C LYS A 136 8.47 -10.69 0.90
N GLN A 137 7.70 -11.77 0.97
CA GLN A 137 7.61 -12.80 -0.08
C GLN A 137 6.73 -12.37 -1.27
N ALA A 138 5.81 -11.43 -1.05
CA ALA A 138 5.00 -10.85 -2.11
C ALA A 138 5.75 -9.76 -2.90
N SER A 139 6.83 -9.22 -2.35
CA SER A 139 7.69 -8.22 -3.02
C SER A 139 8.74 -8.89 -3.89
N ARG A 140 8.81 -8.50 -5.18
CA ARG A 140 9.88 -8.95 -6.08
C ARG A 140 11.27 -8.42 -5.66
N MET A 141 11.31 -7.33 -4.90
CA MET A 141 12.56 -6.82 -4.33
C MET A 141 12.98 -7.55 -3.05
N HIS A 142 12.14 -8.44 -2.51
CA HIS A 142 12.36 -9.12 -1.23
C HIS A 142 12.63 -8.15 -0.07
N ILE A 143 11.92 -7.02 -0.07
CA ILE A 143 11.90 -6.00 0.99
C ILE A 143 10.43 -5.76 1.36
N GLY A 144 10.15 -5.68 2.65
CA GLY A 144 8.81 -5.47 3.19
C GLY A 144 8.64 -6.10 4.55
N GLY A 145 7.87 -5.43 5.41
CA GLY A 145 7.40 -5.94 6.68
C GLY A 145 6.12 -6.73 6.52
N GLU A 146 5.07 -6.32 7.22
CA GLU A 146 3.78 -6.99 7.25
C GLU A 146 2.62 -6.03 6.95
N THR A 147 1.43 -6.58 6.77
CA THR A 147 0.16 -5.83 6.75
C THR A 147 -0.72 -6.26 7.90
N LEU A 148 -1.44 -5.32 8.47
CA LEU A 148 -2.34 -5.54 9.59
C LEU A 148 -3.54 -6.38 9.16
N PHE A 149 -4.09 -6.10 7.97
CA PHE A 149 -5.17 -6.87 7.38
C PHE A 149 -4.83 -7.31 5.95
N ALA A 150 -5.23 -8.53 5.60
CA ALA A 150 -5.17 -9.00 4.22
C ALA A 150 -6.32 -9.95 3.89
N CYS A 151 -6.80 -9.91 2.65
CA CYS A 151 -7.83 -10.82 2.16
C CYS A 151 -7.60 -11.23 0.70
N GLU A 152 -8.24 -12.34 0.32
CA GLU A 152 -8.23 -12.85 -1.06
C GLU A 152 -9.68 -13.13 -1.50
N PRO A 153 -10.44 -12.08 -1.92
CA PRO A 153 -11.84 -12.25 -2.30
C PRO A 153 -11.95 -13.28 -3.42
N LYS A 154 -12.95 -14.17 -3.37
CA LYS A 154 -13.09 -15.26 -4.35
C LYS A 154 -13.70 -14.84 -5.67
N ASP A 155 -14.47 -13.76 -5.66
CA ASP A 155 -15.25 -13.26 -6.80
C ASP A 155 -15.57 -11.77 -6.64
N LEU A 156 -16.26 -11.21 -7.64
CA LEU A 156 -16.67 -9.81 -7.67
C LEU A 156 -17.52 -9.41 -6.45
N SER A 157 -18.46 -10.24 -6.02
CA SER A 157 -19.35 -9.89 -4.91
C SER A 157 -18.58 -9.74 -3.60
N GLU A 158 -17.60 -10.61 -3.35
CA GLU A 158 -16.71 -10.49 -2.20
C GLU A 158 -15.80 -9.25 -2.29
N LEU A 159 -15.27 -8.91 -3.48
CA LEU A 159 -14.48 -7.69 -3.66
C LEU A 159 -15.32 -6.44 -3.36
N GLN A 160 -16.53 -6.35 -3.92
CA GLN A 160 -17.44 -5.22 -3.67
C GLN A 160 -17.77 -5.10 -2.17
N TRP A 161 -18.02 -6.23 -1.50
CA TRP A 161 -18.24 -6.26 -0.06
C TRP A 161 -17.04 -5.72 0.73
N VAL A 162 -15.82 -6.20 0.43
CA VAL A 162 -14.59 -5.74 1.10
C VAL A 162 -14.39 -4.25 0.92
N LEU A 163 -14.54 -3.72 -0.31
CA LEU A 163 -14.34 -2.29 -0.60
C LEU A 163 -15.37 -1.43 0.13
N HIS A 164 -16.64 -1.82 0.10
CA HIS A 164 -17.70 -1.15 0.87
C HIS A 164 -17.40 -1.15 2.37
N GLN A 165 -16.97 -2.28 2.94
CA GLN A 165 -16.61 -2.35 4.35
C GLN A 165 -15.42 -1.45 4.69
N CYS A 166 -14.36 -1.45 3.86
CA CYS A 166 -13.20 -0.57 4.00
C CYS A 166 -13.63 0.91 4.03
N GLN A 167 -14.47 1.33 3.07
CA GLN A 167 -15.00 2.69 3.03
C GLN A 167 -15.83 3.04 4.28
N SER A 168 -16.67 2.11 4.75
CA SER A 168 -17.58 2.36 5.87
C SER A 168 -16.87 2.67 7.20
N ILE A 169 -15.67 2.12 7.41
CA ILE A 169 -14.88 2.32 8.63
C ILE A 169 -13.64 3.20 8.38
N GLY A 170 -13.48 3.74 7.16
CA GLY A 170 -12.31 4.54 6.78
C GLY A 170 -10.99 3.76 6.80
N LEU A 171 -11.01 2.47 6.47
CA LEU A 171 -9.82 1.64 6.35
C LEU A 171 -9.25 1.74 4.94
N ASP A 172 -8.03 2.24 4.80
CA ASP A 172 -7.33 2.29 3.52
C ASP A 172 -7.04 0.88 3.01
N PHE A 173 -7.10 0.70 1.68
CA PHE A 173 -6.79 -0.57 1.04
C PHE A 173 -5.75 -0.41 -0.06
N PHE A 174 -5.02 -1.49 -0.34
CA PHE A 174 -4.07 -1.58 -1.44
C PHE A 174 -4.21 -2.92 -2.16
N VAL A 175 -4.31 -2.91 -3.48
CA VAL A 175 -4.36 -4.15 -4.27
C VAL A 175 -2.95 -4.55 -4.68
N LEU A 176 -2.47 -5.67 -4.16
CA LEU A 176 -1.12 -6.16 -4.44
C LEU A 176 -1.18 -7.35 -5.41
N GLY A 177 -0.65 -7.16 -6.62
CA GLY A 177 -0.37 -8.25 -7.57
C GLY A 177 0.91 -9.00 -7.19
N HIS A 178 1.75 -9.33 -8.16
CA HIS A 178 3.05 -9.99 -7.90
C HIS A 178 4.14 -9.07 -7.29
N GLY A 179 3.77 -7.92 -6.72
CA GLY A 179 4.70 -6.96 -6.08
C GLY A 179 5.91 -6.57 -6.93
N ALA A 180 5.72 -6.48 -8.25
CA ALA A 180 6.80 -6.25 -9.21
C ALA A 180 7.20 -4.78 -9.37
N ASN A 181 6.35 -3.85 -8.91
CA ASN A 181 6.56 -2.40 -9.00
C ASN A 181 6.20 -1.68 -7.67
N VAL A 182 6.22 -2.40 -6.54
CA VAL A 182 5.85 -1.85 -5.23
C VAL A 182 6.98 -2.04 -4.25
N LEU A 183 7.48 -0.95 -3.68
CA LEU A 183 8.42 -0.96 -2.56
C LEU A 183 7.63 -0.93 -1.25
N ILE A 184 7.84 -1.96 -0.43
CA ILE A 184 7.08 -2.18 0.79
C ILE A 184 7.93 -1.75 2.00
N PRO A 185 7.43 -0.89 2.89
CA PRO A 185 8.13 -0.52 4.13
C PRO A 185 8.44 -1.73 5.01
N ASP A 186 9.53 -1.67 5.79
CA ASP A 186 9.91 -2.75 6.71
C ASP A 186 8.97 -2.90 7.93
N GLY A 187 8.11 -1.89 8.18
CA GLY A 187 7.12 -1.90 9.26
C GLY A 187 5.81 -2.59 8.88
N CYS A 188 4.78 -2.37 9.71
CA CYS A 188 3.43 -2.83 9.44
C CYS A 188 2.65 -1.77 8.65
N TYR A 189 2.05 -2.15 7.52
CA TYR A 189 1.00 -1.38 6.87
C TYR A 189 -0.32 -1.61 7.61
N ASP A 190 -0.95 -0.57 8.10
CA ASP A 190 -2.15 -0.63 8.95
C ASP A 190 -3.47 -0.75 8.17
N GLY A 191 -3.42 -0.66 6.83
CA GLY A 191 -4.56 -0.88 5.95
C GLY A 191 -4.81 -2.35 5.57
N MET A 192 -5.76 -2.53 4.66
CA MET A 192 -6.10 -3.81 4.03
C MET A 192 -5.26 -4.05 2.77
N VAL A 193 -4.56 -5.17 2.67
CA VAL A 193 -3.98 -5.64 1.40
C VAL A 193 -4.89 -6.67 0.74
N ILE A 194 -5.31 -6.39 -0.48
CA ILE A 194 -6.20 -7.27 -1.26
C ILE A 194 -5.38 -7.99 -2.32
N PHE A 195 -5.47 -9.32 -2.36
CA PHE A 195 -4.84 -10.12 -3.41
C PHE A 195 -5.90 -10.77 -4.31
N LEU A 196 -5.81 -10.53 -5.62
CA LEU A 196 -6.72 -11.12 -6.63
C LEU A 196 -6.16 -12.46 -7.14
N ASN A 197 -5.95 -13.42 -6.25
CA ASN A 197 -5.27 -14.68 -6.56
C ASN A 197 -6.22 -15.87 -6.84
N GLN A 198 -7.50 -15.71 -6.58
CA GLN A 198 -8.52 -16.75 -6.76
C GLN A 198 -8.80 -17.05 -8.25
N PRO A 199 -9.28 -18.25 -8.61
CA PRO A 199 -9.48 -18.66 -10.00
C PRO A 199 -10.32 -17.68 -10.84
N TYR A 200 -11.32 -17.04 -10.24
CA TYR A 200 -12.17 -16.03 -10.89
C TYR A 200 -11.33 -14.91 -11.53
N TRP A 201 -10.34 -14.39 -10.80
CA TRP A 201 -9.49 -13.28 -11.26
C TRP A 201 -8.45 -13.68 -12.29
N LYS A 202 -8.15 -14.98 -12.40
CA LYS A 202 -7.11 -15.52 -13.28
C LYS A 202 -7.66 -15.96 -14.65
N GLN A 203 -8.96 -15.81 -14.87
CA GLN A 203 -9.61 -16.17 -16.11
C GLN A 203 -8.99 -15.44 -17.31
N CYS A 204 -8.85 -16.16 -18.41
CA CYS A 204 -8.37 -15.66 -19.68
C CYS A 204 -9.06 -16.48 -20.78
N ALA A 205 -9.89 -15.84 -21.58
CA ALA A 205 -10.66 -16.51 -22.62
C ALA A 205 -10.72 -15.66 -23.89
N LEU A 206 -10.60 -16.32 -25.04
CA LEU A 206 -11.00 -15.73 -26.32
C LEU A 206 -12.52 -15.50 -26.30
N ILE A 207 -12.95 -14.37 -26.86
CA ILE A 207 -14.37 -14.04 -27.04
C ILE A 207 -14.66 -13.82 -28.53
N ASP A 208 -15.76 -14.42 -29.00
CA ASP A 208 -16.15 -14.51 -30.42
C ASP A 208 -17.26 -13.52 -30.81
N ASP A 209 -17.25 -12.35 -30.18
CA ASP A 209 -18.16 -11.26 -30.48
C ASP A 209 -17.55 -10.38 -31.58
N ALA A 210 -17.94 -10.59 -32.84
CA ALA A 210 -17.69 -9.70 -34.00
C ALA A 210 -16.45 -8.76 -33.93
N PRO A 211 -15.21 -9.30 -33.84
CA PRO A 211 -14.03 -8.47 -33.72
C PRO A 211 -13.75 -7.68 -35.01
N PRO A 212 -13.00 -6.56 -34.95
CA PRO A 212 -12.47 -5.90 -36.14
C PRO A 212 -11.79 -6.91 -37.08
N LYS A 213 -11.94 -6.74 -38.39
CA LYS A 213 -11.41 -7.68 -39.38
C LYS A 213 -9.90 -7.89 -39.17
N GLY A 214 -9.49 -9.16 -39.00
CA GLY A 214 -8.09 -9.52 -38.77
C GLY A 214 -7.63 -9.41 -37.31
N SER A 215 -8.54 -9.22 -36.37
CA SER A 215 -8.25 -9.18 -34.93
C SER A 215 -8.98 -10.28 -34.17
N ARG A 216 -8.52 -10.54 -32.94
CA ARG A 216 -9.20 -11.38 -31.94
C ARG A 216 -9.23 -10.66 -30.61
N ARG A 217 -10.22 -11.01 -29.80
CA ARG A 217 -10.44 -10.39 -28.49
C ARG A 217 -10.29 -11.40 -27.38
N TYR A 218 -9.70 -10.95 -26.28
CA TYR A 218 -9.61 -11.69 -25.03
C TYR A 218 -10.35 -10.95 -23.94
N ARG A 219 -11.11 -11.69 -23.12
CA ARG A 219 -11.46 -11.23 -21.78
C ARG A 219 -10.44 -11.80 -20.80
N VAL A 220 -9.76 -10.92 -20.08
CA VAL A 220 -8.69 -11.30 -19.14
C VAL A 220 -8.99 -10.68 -17.78
N GLY A 221 -8.96 -11.50 -16.73
CA GLY A 221 -9.14 -11.06 -15.35
C GLY A 221 -7.90 -10.37 -14.78
N ALA A 222 -8.11 -9.46 -13.83
CA ALA A 222 -7.05 -8.63 -13.24
C ALA A 222 -5.98 -9.42 -12.47
N GLY A 223 -6.30 -10.63 -12.00
CA GLY A 223 -5.37 -11.56 -11.36
C GLY A 223 -4.55 -12.40 -12.35
N CYS A 224 -4.85 -12.33 -13.65
CA CYS A 224 -4.15 -13.13 -14.66
C CYS A 224 -2.68 -12.71 -14.77
N SER A 225 -1.79 -13.70 -14.78
CA SER A 225 -0.35 -13.49 -14.94
C SER A 225 -0.03 -13.04 -16.37
N LEU A 226 0.70 -11.92 -16.52
CA LEU A 226 1.07 -11.41 -17.84
C LEU A 226 1.85 -12.44 -18.68
N PRO A 227 2.89 -13.14 -18.16
CA PRO A 227 3.56 -14.20 -18.90
C PRO A 227 2.62 -15.30 -19.41
N LEU A 228 1.65 -15.73 -18.58
CA LEU A 228 0.71 -16.79 -18.96
C LEU A 228 -0.26 -16.29 -20.05
N PHE A 229 -0.73 -15.06 -19.95
CA PHE A 229 -1.56 -14.44 -20.98
C PHE A 229 -0.83 -14.36 -22.32
N VAL A 230 0.42 -13.87 -22.34
CA VAL A 230 1.21 -13.75 -23.58
C VAL A 230 1.55 -15.14 -24.16
N GLU A 231 1.77 -16.15 -23.33
CA GLU A 231 1.90 -17.54 -23.77
C GLU A 231 0.62 -18.09 -24.39
N GLN A 232 -0.54 -17.85 -23.79
CA GLN A 232 -1.81 -18.26 -24.34
C GLN A 232 -2.10 -17.55 -25.68
N ALA A 233 -1.84 -16.24 -25.77
CA ALA A 233 -2.04 -15.47 -26.98
C ALA A 233 -1.18 -15.98 -28.15
N GLU A 234 0.10 -16.32 -27.91
CA GLU A 234 0.96 -16.95 -28.91
C GLU A 234 0.38 -18.27 -29.44
N ARG A 235 -0.03 -19.17 -28.54
CA ARG A 235 -0.57 -20.49 -28.91
C ARG A 235 -1.80 -20.39 -29.80
N GLU A 236 -2.63 -19.39 -29.57
CA GLU A 236 -3.86 -19.13 -30.33
C GLU A 236 -3.63 -18.27 -31.59
N GLY A 237 -2.38 -17.90 -31.89
CA GLY A 237 -2.06 -17.07 -33.06
C GLY A 237 -2.57 -15.63 -32.94
N VAL A 238 -2.55 -15.07 -31.73
CA VAL A 238 -2.95 -13.69 -31.45
C VAL A 238 -1.73 -12.87 -31.02
N GLY A 239 -1.22 -12.07 -31.95
CA GLY A 239 -0.10 -11.16 -31.75
C GLY A 239 -0.51 -9.79 -31.22
N GLY A 240 0.49 -8.93 -31.02
CA GLY A 240 0.32 -7.57 -30.52
C GLY A 240 0.54 -7.39 -29.01
N PHE A 241 0.82 -8.50 -28.29
CA PHE A 241 1.10 -8.52 -26.84
C PHE A 241 2.56 -8.86 -26.51
N GLU A 242 3.41 -9.04 -27.51
CA GLU A 242 4.82 -9.47 -27.37
C GLU A 242 5.62 -8.51 -26.50
N PHE A 243 5.30 -7.22 -26.52
CA PHE A 243 5.97 -6.19 -25.72
C PHE A 243 5.85 -6.40 -24.20
N LEU A 244 4.83 -7.14 -23.76
CA LEU A 244 4.63 -7.53 -22.35
C LEU A 244 5.52 -8.69 -21.93
N ASP A 245 6.13 -9.40 -22.87
CA ASP A 245 6.94 -10.56 -22.57
C ASP A 245 8.17 -10.14 -21.73
N GLY A 246 8.35 -10.83 -20.59
CA GLY A 246 9.34 -10.45 -19.59
C GLY A 246 8.95 -9.29 -18.66
N ILE A 247 7.73 -8.73 -18.78
CA ILE A 247 7.16 -7.84 -17.75
C ILE A 247 6.52 -8.73 -16.66
N PRO A 248 7.06 -8.75 -15.44
CA PRO A 248 6.43 -9.46 -14.34
C PRO A 248 5.21 -8.71 -13.83
N GLY A 249 4.17 -9.44 -13.43
CA GLY A 249 2.98 -8.85 -12.82
C GLY A 249 1.71 -9.57 -13.22
N THR A 250 0.60 -8.99 -12.78
CA THR A 250 -0.74 -9.38 -13.19
C THR A 250 -1.34 -8.33 -14.12
N LEU A 251 -2.40 -8.67 -14.83
CA LEU A 251 -3.11 -7.72 -15.69
C LEU A 251 -3.56 -6.47 -14.92
N GLY A 252 -4.11 -6.60 -13.71
CA GLY A 252 -4.59 -5.47 -12.93
C GLY A 252 -3.49 -4.45 -12.63
N GLY A 253 -2.30 -4.93 -12.23
CA GLY A 253 -1.13 -4.07 -12.06
C GLY A 253 -0.65 -3.46 -13.38
N ALA A 254 -0.74 -4.21 -14.48
CA ALA A 254 -0.38 -3.73 -15.81
C ALA A 254 -1.28 -2.57 -16.25
N LEU A 255 -2.60 -2.71 -16.07
CA LEU A 255 -3.59 -1.69 -16.41
C LEU A 255 -3.37 -0.43 -15.57
N ASN A 256 -3.18 -0.56 -14.26
CA ASN A 256 -2.95 0.58 -13.36
C ASN A 256 -1.68 1.37 -13.75
N MET A 257 -0.62 0.65 -14.10
CA MET A 257 0.68 1.24 -14.47
C MET A 257 0.83 1.53 -15.95
N ASN A 258 -0.20 1.33 -16.79
CA ASN A 258 -0.06 1.31 -18.26
C ASN A 258 1.25 0.62 -18.71
N ALA A 259 1.45 -0.61 -18.24
CA ALA A 259 2.72 -1.33 -18.36
C ALA A 259 3.07 -1.58 -19.83
N GLY A 260 4.35 -1.45 -20.17
CA GLY A 260 4.82 -1.67 -21.53
C GLY A 260 6.23 -1.16 -21.75
N THR A 261 6.51 -0.72 -22.97
CA THR A 261 7.78 -0.13 -23.38
C THR A 261 7.66 1.39 -23.49
N GLN A 262 8.59 2.06 -24.16
CA GLN A 262 8.46 3.49 -24.49
C GLN A 262 7.48 3.76 -25.64
N GLY A 263 7.30 2.80 -26.56
CA GLY A 263 6.48 3.00 -27.76
C GLY A 263 5.07 2.43 -27.69
N ILE A 264 4.79 1.56 -26.72
CA ILE A 264 3.48 0.91 -26.54
C ILE A 264 3.27 0.51 -25.08
N GLY A 265 2.07 0.73 -24.57
CA GLY A 265 1.55 0.30 -23.28
C GLY A 265 0.36 -0.65 -23.43
N ILE A 266 -0.01 -1.32 -22.35
CA ILE A 266 -1.15 -2.26 -22.35
C ILE A 266 -2.47 -1.57 -22.70
N LEU A 267 -2.64 -0.30 -22.31
CA LEU A 267 -3.87 0.43 -22.57
C LEU A 267 -4.09 0.69 -24.07
N ASP A 268 -3.05 0.67 -24.89
CA ASP A 268 -3.14 0.73 -26.36
C ASP A 268 -3.79 -0.54 -26.97
N ARG A 269 -3.91 -1.61 -26.18
CA ARG A 269 -4.55 -2.87 -26.55
C ARG A 269 -5.89 -3.10 -25.84
N VAL A 270 -6.31 -2.20 -24.98
CA VAL A 270 -7.57 -2.30 -24.24
C VAL A 270 -8.70 -1.75 -25.08
N GLU A 271 -9.77 -2.53 -25.22
CA GLU A 271 -11.05 -2.04 -25.74
C GLU A 271 -11.97 -1.59 -24.59
N GLN A 272 -11.97 -2.32 -23.48
CA GLN A 272 -12.84 -2.08 -22.32
C GLN A 272 -12.15 -2.51 -21.02
N ILE A 273 -12.40 -1.80 -19.92
CA ILE A 273 -12.02 -2.21 -18.56
C ILE A 273 -13.27 -2.26 -17.69
N ASP A 274 -13.44 -3.38 -16.99
CA ASP A 274 -14.37 -3.47 -15.85
C ASP A 274 -13.58 -3.23 -14.57
N TRP A 275 -14.06 -2.35 -13.70
CA TRP A 275 -13.39 -1.98 -12.46
C TRP A 275 -14.39 -1.62 -11.37
N VAL A 276 -13.99 -1.75 -10.11
CA VAL A 276 -14.82 -1.39 -8.95
C VAL A 276 -14.22 -0.17 -8.28
N ASP A 277 -15.03 0.84 -7.99
CA ASP A 277 -14.57 2.01 -7.23
C ASP A 277 -14.46 1.70 -5.72
N SER A 278 -13.95 2.66 -4.95
CA SER A 278 -13.81 2.54 -3.50
C SER A 278 -15.14 2.32 -2.76
N SER A 279 -16.29 2.58 -3.38
CA SER A 279 -17.62 2.33 -2.78
C SER A 279 -18.17 0.94 -3.03
N GLY A 280 -17.45 0.14 -3.83
CA GLY A 280 -17.92 -1.17 -4.25
C GLY A 280 -18.82 -1.13 -5.49
N GLN A 281 -18.95 0.01 -6.18
CA GLN A 281 -19.73 0.09 -7.42
C GLN A 281 -18.92 -0.42 -8.60
N LEU A 282 -19.50 -1.33 -9.39
CA LEU A 282 -18.91 -1.80 -10.64
C LEU A 282 -19.14 -0.78 -11.76
N HIS A 283 -18.07 -0.48 -12.47
CA HIS A 283 -18.02 0.37 -13.64
C HIS A 283 -17.45 -0.40 -14.82
N THR A 284 -17.93 -0.05 -16.01
CA THR A 284 -17.38 -0.51 -17.29
C THR A 284 -17.01 0.72 -18.09
N THR A 285 -15.73 0.86 -18.45
CA THR A 285 -15.22 2.03 -19.18
C THR A 285 -14.67 1.58 -20.52
N GLN A 286 -15.16 2.19 -21.60
CA GLN A 286 -14.68 1.94 -22.95
C GLN A 286 -13.35 2.66 -23.20
N HIS A 287 -12.55 2.18 -24.16
CA HIS A 287 -11.24 2.77 -24.45
C HIS A 287 -11.30 4.29 -24.70
N SER A 288 -12.33 4.75 -25.42
CA SER A 288 -12.54 6.17 -25.72
C SER A 288 -12.78 7.06 -24.50
N GLU A 289 -13.13 6.45 -23.36
CA GLU A 289 -13.43 7.13 -22.09
C GLU A 289 -12.29 6.96 -21.07
N LEU A 290 -11.28 6.15 -21.38
CA LEU A 290 -10.12 5.95 -20.50
C LEU A 290 -9.29 7.22 -20.44
N THR A 291 -8.99 7.66 -19.22
CA THR A 291 -8.03 8.72 -18.97
C THR A 291 -6.73 8.08 -18.49
N TYR A 292 -5.69 8.11 -19.33
CA TYR A 292 -4.40 7.52 -19.01
C TYR A 292 -3.24 8.31 -19.61
N ALA A 293 -2.05 8.07 -19.07
CA ALA A 293 -0.81 8.72 -19.49
C ALA A 293 0.34 7.70 -19.50
N TYR A 294 1.55 8.19 -19.79
CA TYR A 294 2.75 7.38 -19.66
C TYR A 294 2.90 6.90 -18.20
N ARG A 295 2.83 5.58 -18.02
CA ARG A 295 2.95 4.89 -16.73
C ARG A 295 1.88 5.25 -15.69
N SER A 296 0.67 5.55 -16.14
CA SER A 296 -0.44 5.88 -15.24
C SER A 296 -1.79 5.65 -15.93
N CYS A 297 -2.76 5.14 -15.17
CA CYS A 297 -4.17 5.09 -15.54
C CYS A 297 -5.00 5.87 -14.52
N GLU A 298 -5.45 7.07 -14.86
CA GLU A 298 -6.20 7.93 -13.96
C GLU A 298 -7.57 7.34 -13.62
N THR A 299 -8.21 6.69 -14.61
CA THR A 299 -9.48 5.98 -14.41
C THR A 299 -9.44 4.97 -13.26
N LEU A 300 -8.28 4.37 -12.99
CA LEU A 300 -8.11 3.35 -11.95
C LEU A 300 -7.51 3.87 -10.64
N ARG A 301 -7.24 5.19 -10.50
CA ARG A 301 -6.48 5.75 -9.37
C ARG A 301 -7.03 5.35 -8.00
N ASN A 302 -8.36 5.30 -7.85
CA ASN A 302 -9.05 4.97 -6.60
C ASN A 302 -9.94 3.72 -6.74
N GLY A 303 -9.61 2.86 -7.69
CA GLY A 303 -10.42 1.70 -8.04
C GLY A 303 -9.60 0.44 -8.20
N VAL A 304 -10.31 -0.68 -8.34
CA VAL A 304 -9.73 -2.01 -8.52
C VAL A 304 -10.16 -2.52 -9.88
N ALA A 305 -9.20 -2.71 -10.79
CA ALA A 305 -9.47 -3.40 -12.05
C ALA A 305 -9.96 -4.83 -11.76
N VAL A 306 -11.02 -5.26 -12.46
CA VAL A 306 -11.62 -6.60 -12.37
C VAL A 306 -11.25 -7.42 -13.58
N SER A 307 -11.47 -6.88 -14.78
CA SER A 307 -11.15 -7.52 -16.04
C SER A 307 -10.96 -6.49 -17.14
N ALA A 308 -10.36 -6.90 -18.26
CA ALA A 308 -10.32 -6.08 -19.47
C ALA A 308 -10.60 -6.92 -20.71
N ILE A 309 -11.19 -6.27 -21.71
CA ILE A 309 -11.23 -6.78 -23.09
C ILE A 309 -10.00 -6.25 -23.81
N LEU A 310 -9.13 -7.16 -24.25
CA LEU A 310 -7.91 -6.85 -24.99
C LEU A 310 -8.04 -7.30 -26.44
N THR A 311 -7.57 -6.47 -27.37
CA THR A 311 -7.63 -6.74 -28.81
C THR A 311 -6.24 -6.93 -29.38
N GLY A 312 -6.01 -8.11 -29.96
CA GLY A 312 -4.77 -8.49 -30.65
C GLY A 312 -5.01 -8.78 -32.13
N SER A 313 -3.93 -8.88 -32.90
CA SER A 313 -3.99 -9.16 -34.34
C SER A 313 -3.79 -10.65 -34.61
N VAL A 314 -4.50 -11.20 -35.59
CA VAL A 314 -4.26 -12.58 -36.02
C VAL A 314 -2.90 -12.66 -36.70
N ASP A 315 -2.04 -13.57 -36.25
CA ASP A 315 -0.73 -13.85 -36.85
C ASP A 315 -0.37 -15.34 -36.66
N SER A 316 0.73 -15.80 -37.26
CA SER A 316 1.19 -17.18 -37.05
C SER A 316 1.85 -17.34 -35.68
N PRO A 317 1.55 -18.42 -34.93
CA PRO A 317 2.21 -18.71 -33.65
C PRO A 317 3.74 -18.64 -33.74
N ASP A 318 4.32 -19.17 -34.82
CA ASP A 318 5.78 -19.12 -35.05
C ASP A 318 6.32 -17.69 -35.16
N ARG A 319 5.60 -16.77 -35.82
CA ARG A 319 6.05 -15.37 -35.95
C ARG A 319 6.01 -14.66 -34.60
N ILE A 320 4.93 -14.86 -33.85
CA ILE A 320 4.75 -14.32 -32.50
C ILE A 320 5.86 -14.85 -31.58
N HIS A 321 6.14 -16.16 -31.65
CA HIS A 321 7.20 -16.81 -30.89
C HIS A 321 8.58 -16.19 -31.17
N GLN A 322 8.94 -16.00 -32.44
CA GLN A 322 10.21 -15.38 -32.82
C GLN A 322 10.32 -13.93 -32.30
N GLN A 323 9.25 -13.14 -32.38
CA GLN A 323 9.25 -11.78 -31.83
C GLN A 323 9.45 -11.76 -30.31
N ARG A 324 8.81 -12.69 -29.59
CA ARG A 324 8.99 -12.86 -28.16
C ARG A 324 10.42 -13.25 -27.78
N LEU A 325 11.01 -14.22 -28.49
CA LEU A 325 12.39 -14.62 -28.28
C LEU A 325 13.35 -13.43 -28.42
N LEU A 326 13.21 -12.65 -29.50
CA LEU A 326 14.03 -11.46 -29.72
C LEU A 326 13.90 -10.46 -28.57
N LEU A 327 12.69 -10.22 -28.07
CA LEU A 327 12.45 -9.31 -26.93
C LEU A 327 13.04 -9.85 -25.61
N ARG A 328 12.94 -11.16 -25.37
CA ARG A 328 13.55 -11.83 -24.21
C ARG A 328 15.05 -11.74 -24.22
N GLU A 329 15.68 -12.04 -25.35
CA GLU A 329 17.13 -11.93 -25.53
C GLU A 329 17.59 -10.51 -25.25
N ARG A 330 16.93 -9.52 -25.85
CA ARG A 330 17.25 -8.10 -25.62
C ARG A 330 17.14 -7.72 -24.15
N ARG A 331 16.09 -8.15 -23.44
CA ARG A 331 15.93 -7.90 -21.99
C ARG A 331 17.03 -8.61 -21.18
N SER A 332 17.30 -9.87 -21.49
CA SER A 332 18.33 -10.66 -20.83
C SER A 332 19.71 -10.05 -21.01
N GLU A 333 20.01 -9.43 -22.15
CA GLU A 333 21.28 -8.74 -22.39
C GLU A 333 21.40 -7.41 -21.65
N HIS A 334 20.31 -6.63 -21.55
CA HIS A 334 20.37 -5.24 -21.10
C HIS A 334 19.88 -5.02 -19.67
N GLN A 335 19.11 -5.93 -19.08
CA GLN A 335 18.48 -5.76 -17.77
C GLN A 335 19.05 -6.73 -16.73
N PRO A 336 19.22 -6.32 -15.47
CA PRO A 336 19.66 -7.21 -14.41
C PRO A 336 18.55 -8.20 -14.01
N ASN A 337 18.98 -9.39 -13.63
CA ASN A 337 18.13 -10.36 -12.91
C ASN A 337 18.25 -10.12 -11.39
N GLY A 338 17.40 -10.82 -10.62
CA GLY A 338 17.42 -10.78 -9.16
C GLY A 338 16.34 -9.86 -8.57
N TYR A 339 16.57 -9.41 -7.34
CA TYR A 339 15.58 -8.68 -6.54
C TYR A 339 15.53 -7.21 -6.96
N THR A 340 14.61 -6.89 -7.87
CA THR A 340 14.42 -5.55 -8.45
C THR A 340 12.93 -5.27 -8.65
N LEU A 341 12.59 -3.99 -8.83
CA LEU A 341 11.23 -3.53 -9.15
C LEU A 341 11.13 -3.01 -10.60
N GLY A 342 12.05 -3.41 -11.48
CA GLY A 342 12.15 -2.86 -12.83
C GLY A 342 12.88 -1.52 -12.87
N CYS A 343 12.55 -0.71 -13.89
CA CYS A 343 13.03 0.66 -13.98
C CYS A 343 12.49 1.48 -12.81
N PHE A 344 13.38 2.08 -12.04
CA PHE A 344 12.99 2.78 -10.83
C PHE A 344 12.40 4.17 -11.09
N PHE A 345 12.90 4.85 -12.13
CA PHE A 345 12.46 6.18 -12.52
C PHE A 345 11.78 6.19 -13.89
N LYS A 346 10.77 7.05 -14.04
CA LYS A 346 10.17 7.38 -15.33
C LYS A 346 11.22 8.04 -16.24
N ASN A 347 11.07 7.87 -17.54
CA ASN A 347 11.94 8.56 -18.49
C ASN A 347 11.49 10.04 -18.64
N PRO A 348 12.36 11.02 -18.34
CA PRO A 348 12.05 12.41 -18.64
C PRO A 348 12.10 12.65 -20.16
N MET A 349 11.44 13.72 -20.61
CA MET A 349 11.39 14.10 -22.03
C MET A 349 12.77 14.30 -22.66
N LEU A 350 13.76 14.72 -21.87
CA LEU A 350 15.10 15.04 -22.34
C LEU A 350 15.87 13.79 -22.81
N ALA A 351 15.85 12.72 -22.02
CA ALA A 351 16.62 11.51 -22.27
C ALA A 351 16.13 10.37 -21.36
N PRO A 352 16.34 9.09 -21.73
CA PRO A 352 16.06 7.97 -20.85
C PRO A 352 16.75 8.11 -19.49
N ALA A 353 16.04 7.83 -18.39
CA ALA A 353 16.57 7.99 -17.04
C ALA A 353 17.85 7.16 -16.82
N GLY A 354 17.90 5.94 -17.38
CA GLY A 354 19.09 5.11 -17.32
C GLY A 354 20.33 5.76 -17.96
N GLN A 355 20.17 6.49 -19.07
CA GLN A 355 21.28 7.19 -19.70
C GLN A 355 21.75 8.39 -18.86
N LEU A 356 20.81 9.12 -18.26
CA LEU A 356 21.14 10.25 -17.38
C LEU A 356 21.91 9.78 -16.13
N ILE A 357 21.48 8.69 -15.51
CA ILE A 357 22.12 8.12 -14.32
C ILE A 357 23.51 7.57 -14.67
N ASP A 358 23.64 6.87 -15.80
CA ASP A 358 24.93 6.33 -16.27
C ASP A 358 25.91 7.45 -16.63
N ALA A 359 25.44 8.50 -17.30
CA ALA A 359 26.26 9.68 -17.64
C ALA A 359 26.68 10.51 -16.43
N CYS A 360 26.10 10.26 -15.25
CA CYS A 360 26.54 10.82 -13.96
C CYS A 360 27.51 9.88 -13.22
N GLY A 361 27.84 8.72 -13.79
CA GLY A 361 28.77 7.73 -13.22
C GLY A 361 28.19 6.93 -12.05
N LEU A 362 26.86 6.78 -11.96
CA LEU A 362 26.22 6.27 -10.74
C LEU A 362 25.97 4.76 -10.73
N LYS A 363 26.35 4.05 -11.80
CA LYS A 363 26.33 2.58 -11.81
C LYS A 363 27.20 2.02 -10.67
N GLY A 364 26.65 1.08 -9.91
CA GLY A 364 27.34 0.49 -8.76
C GLY A 364 27.28 1.32 -7.48
N LEU A 365 26.71 2.54 -7.49
CA LEU A 365 26.44 3.30 -6.27
C LEU A 365 25.62 2.46 -5.30
N GLN A 366 26.02 2.41 -4.03
CA GLN A 366 25.51 1.44 -3.05
C GLN A 366 25.12 2.12 -1.74
N MET A 367 24.03 1.64 -1.14
CA MET A 367 23.59 1.95 0.22
C MET A 367 23.20 0.62 0.89
N GLY A 368 23.90 0.23 1.95
CA GLY A 368 23.71 -1.09 2.57
C GLY A 368 23.82 -2.22 1.54
N SER A 369 22.77 -3.04 1.44
CA SER A 369 22.65 -4.14 0.46
C SER A 369 21.96 -3.74 -0.85
N ILE A 370 21.63 -2.46 -1.03
CA ILE A 370 20.97 -1.92 -2.22
C ILE A 370 22.00 -1.23 -3.12
N CYS A 371 21.98 -1.51 -4.41
CA CYS A 371 22.84 -0.82 -5.36
C CYS A 371 22.14 -0.44 -6.67
N VAL A 372 22.62 0.63 -7.31
CA VAL A 372 22.34 0.91 -8.72
C VAL A 372 23.00 -0.18 -9.55
N SER A 373 22.23 -0.85 -10.41
CA SER A 373 22.74 -1.97 -11.19
C SER A 373 23.90 -1.53 -12.11
N PRO A 374 25.03 -2.26 -12.10
CA PRO A 374 26.10 -2.05 -13.08
C PRO A 374 25.66 -2.31 -14.53
N LYS A 375 24.62 -3.13 -14.72
CA LYS A 375 24.11 -3.52 -16.03
C LYS A 375 23.19 -2.46 -16.62
N HIS A 376 22.23 -1.98 -15.84
CA HIS A 376 21.28 -0.95 -16.26
C HIS A 376 21.08 0.10 -15.18
N ALA A 377 21.53 1.33 -15.41
CA ALA A 377 21.58 2.35 -14.35
C ALA A 377 20.20 2.78 -13.80
N ASN A 378 19.11 2.57 -14.55
CA ASN A 378 17.75 2.79 -14.04
C ASN A 378 17.20 1.64 -13.16
N PHE A 379 17.97 0.59 -12.89
CA PHE A 379 17.53 -0.51 -12.03
C PHE A 379 18.22 -0.42 -10.68
N ILE A 380 17.43 -0.54 -9.61
CA ILE A 380 17.92 -0.71 -8.26
C ILE A 380 17.80 -2.18 -7.88
N VAL A 381 18.89 -2.75 -7.37
CA VAL A 381 19.03 -4.17 -7.05
C VAL A 381 19.23 -4.33 -5.57
N ASN A 382 18.43 -5.19 -4.95
CA ASN A 382 18.68 -5.72 -3.63
C ASN A 382 19.58 -6.96 -3.74
N ARG A 383 20.72 -6.97 -3.04
CA ARG A 383 21.67 -8.10 -2.99
C ARG A 383 21.34 -9.14 -1.92
N GLY A 384 20.21 -9.00 -1.23
CA GLY A 384 19.65 -10.01 -0.32
C GLY A 384 19.04 -9.42 0.95
N GLU A 385 19.80 -8.56 1.63
CA GLU A 385 19.46 -8.02 2.96
C GLU A 385 19.06 -6.53 2.94
N GLY A 386 18.58 -6.05 1.79
CA GLY A 386 18.15 -4.68 1.63
C GLY A 386 17.04 -4.26 2.58
N ARG A 387 17.08 -3.00 3.02
CA ARG A 387 16.02 -2.36 3.81
C ARG A 387 15.31 -1.29 3.00
N PHE A 388 14.07 -0.98 3.38
CA PHE A 388 13.29 0.09 2.76
C PHE A 388 14.05 1.41 2.76
N MET A 389 14.61 1.80 3.91
CA MET A 389 15.32 3.08 4.04
C MET A 389 16.62 3.15 3.24
N ASP A 390 17.28 2.01 2.97
CA ASP A 390 18.46 1.98 2.11
C ASP A 390 18.09 2.32 0.66
N VAL A 391 16.94 1.81 0.18
CA VAL A 391 16.39 2.14 -1.13
C VAL A 391 16.06 3.62 -1.21
N VAL A 392 15.33 4.16 -0.22
CA VAL A 392 14.96 5.57 -0.18
C VAL A 392 16.19 6.49 -0.19
N GLN A 393 17.20 6.18 0.61
CA GLN A 393 18.44 6.97 0.66
C GLN A 393 19.21 6.90 -0.67
N LEU A 394 19.33 5.72 -1.27
CA LEU A 394 19.97 5.58 -2.57
C LEU A 394 19.22 6.37 -3.66
N VAL A 395 17.89 6.32 -3.66
CA VAL A 395 17.03 7.09 -4.58
C VAL A 395 17.24 8.58 -4.41
N ARG A 396 17.27 9.09 -3.16
CA ARG A 396 17.60 10.50 -2.89
C ARG A 396 18.95 10.88 -3.49
N MET A 397 19.99 10.08 -3.24
CA MET A 397 21.34 10.33 -3.75
C MET A 397 21.38 10.39 -5.28
N VAL A 398 20.76 9.41 -5.94
CA VAL A 398 20.69 9.37 -7.41
C VAL A 398 19.97 10.60 -7.95
N ARG A 399 18.81 10.95 -7.40
CA ARG A 399 18.03 12.12 -7.82
C ARG A 399 18.82 13.42 -7.65
N SER A 400 19.43 13.64 -6.49
CA SER A 400 20.22 14.84 -6.22
C SER A 400 21.43 14.95 -7.15
N GLN A 401 22.14 13.86 -7.41
CA GLN A 401 23.32 13.88 -8.29
C GLN A 401 22.96 14.11 -9.76
N VAL A 402 21.88 13.47 -10.25
CA VAL A 402 21.37 13.71 -11.60
C VAL A 402 20.88 15.16 -11.75
N TYR A 403 20.17 15.70 -10.75
CA TYR A 403 19.77 17.10 -10.79
C TYR A 403 20.98 18.04 -10.83
N ASN A 404 21.98 17.84 -9.96
CA ASN A 404 23.15 18.72 -9.92
C ASN A 404 23.93 18.73 -11.25
N GLN A 405 24.06 17.59 -11.94
CA GLN A 405 24.84 17.47 -13.16
C GLN A 405 24.05 17.71 -14.46
N LYS A 406 22.77 17.35 -14.48
CA LYS A 406 21.93 17.36 -15.68
C LYS A 406 20.75 18.33 -15.60
N GLN A 407 20.51 18.94 -14.44
CA GLN A 407 19.39 19.85 -14.18
C GLN A 407 18.02 19.20 -14.44
N VAL A 408 17.92 17.90 -14.17
CA VAL A 408 16.69 17.11 -14.33
C VAL A 408 16.36 16.41 -13.02
N TRP A 409 15.14 16.63 -12.52
CA TRP A 409 14.59 15.84 -11.42
C TRP A 409 14.00 14.54 -11.96
N LEU A 410 14.58 13.41 -11.55
CA LEU A 410 14.01 12.11 -11.86
C LEU A 410 12.80 11.83 -10.96
N GLU A 411 11.72 11.37 -11.56
CA GLU A 411 10.49 10.96 -10.86
C GLU A 411 10.46 9.43 -10.71
N PRO A 412 10.27 8.89 -9.50
CA PRO A 412 10.07 7.46 -9.32
C PRO A 412 8.83 6.94 -10.09
N GLU A 413 8.96 5.76 -10.69
CA GLU A 413 7.88 4.97 -11.30
C GLU A 413 7.36 3.89 -10.33
N VAL A 414 8.26 3.39 -9.47
CA VAL A 414 7.93 2.42 -8.41
C VAL A 414 6.93 3.03 -7.45
N GLN A 415 5.89 2.31 -7.07
CA GLN A 415 4.92 2.73 -6.05
C GLN A 415 5.39 2.35 -4.64
N LEU A 416 4.89 3.05 -3.64
CA LEU A 416 5.12 2.72 -2.23
C LEU A 416 3.82 2.15 -1.63
N LEU A 417 3.93 1.15 -0.76
CA LEU A 417 2.78 0.70 0.02
C LEU A 417 2.53 1.66 1.18
N GLY A 418 1.33 2.25 1.24
CA GLY A 418 0.86 3.08 2.36
C GLY A 418 1.65 4.36 2.59
N LYS A 419 2.37 4.84 1.58
CA LYS A 419 3.21 6.05 1.63
C LYS A 419 3.24 6.72 0.27
N GLU A 420 3.67 7.97 0.27
CA GLU A 420 3.90 8.71 -0.96
C GLU A 420 5.35 9.19 -1.08
N TRP A 421 5.88 9.21 -2.30
CA TRP A 421 7.29 9.59 -2.50
C TRP A 421 7.59 11.02 -2.06
N HIS A 422 6.65 11.95 -2.15
CA HIS A 422 6.83 13.34 -1.74
C HIS A 422 7.00 13.51 -0.22
N GLU A 423 6.59 12.53 0.58
CA GLU A 423 6.84 12.50 2.03
C GLU A 423 8.29 12.10 2.34
N LEU A 424 8.95 11.43 1.38
CA LEU A 424 10.24 10.80 1.53
C LEU A 424 11.32 11.42 0.66
N LEU A 425 11.05 12.40 -0.19
CA LEU A 425 12.01 12.94 -1.16
C LEU A 425 12.04 14.45 -1.11
#